data_AF-A0A935M023-F1
#
_entry.id   AF-A0A935M023-F1
#
_cell.length_a   1.000
_cell.length_b   1.000
_cell.length_c   1.000
_cell.angle_alpha   90.00
_cell.angle_beta   90.00
_cell.angle_gamma   90.00
#
_symmetry.space_group_name_H-M   'P 1'
#
loop_
_entity.id
_entity.type
_entity.pdbx_description
1 polymer ?
#
loop_
_entity_poly.entity_id
_entity_poly.type
_entity_poly.pdbx_seq_one_letter_code
_entity_poly.pdbx_strand_id
1 'polypeptide(L)'
;MIKQFSILNPFIKSLLYWVLFMLSLLIVGGLISPIFPKEWERFVYGIFGTIASIGITWMFVKGEGKSFRDYNLVWKRNTLFNFSKGLVIGVVLLLFIIGLLVLFSDIEMVESINKWNIAQLFWMLAIIPLALMEEIAFRSYPFLELNHRYGLRLTQWFVAIAFASYHIVQGWNISTAFFGPAIWAFVFGLGAIVSRGIALPTGIHVALNIGQQVFGMQGENSNAIWILKQPEGSSAEAIARTDQVGLIAQILVLVLAIMATEYYIRSKRITIRESSL
;
A
#
# COMPACT_ATOMS: atom_id res chain seq x y z
N MET A 1 0.70 20.29 -28.24
CA MET A 1 0.78 19.83 -26.83
C MET A 1 0.85 18.31 -26.70
N ILE A 2 -0.08 17.53 -27.26
CA ILE A 2 -0.17 16.05 -27.11
C ILE A 2 1.11 15.29 -27.56
N LYS A 3 1.76 15.71 -28.68
CA LYS A 3 2.97 15.03 -29.17
C LYS A 3 4.24 15.24 -28.34
N GLN A 4 4.33 16.31 -27.54
CA GLN A 4 5.54 16.56 -26.72
C GLN A 4 5.51 15.76 -25.42
N PHE A 5 4.31 15.50 -24.88
CA PHE A 5 4.16 14.74 -23.63
C PHE A 5 4.59 13.29 -23.78
N SER A 6 4.35 12.66 -24.94
CA SER A 6 4.79 11.28 -25.20
C SER A 6 6.31 11.12 -25.27
N ILE A 7 7.06 12.19 -25.58
CA ILE A 7 8.52 12.18 -25.77
C ILE A 7 9.27 12.27 -24.43
N LEU A 8 8.61 12.70 -23.35
CA LEU A 8 9.23 12.80 -22.02
C LEU A 8 9.69 11.42 -21.52
N ASN A 9 10.79 11.40 -20.76
CA ASN A 9 11.30 10.20 -20.13
C ASN A 9 10.26 9.63 -19.13
N PRO A 10 9.93 8.32 -19.15
CA PRO A 10 8.97 7.70 -18.23
C PRO A 10 9.23 7.97 -16.75
N PHE A 11 10.50 8.08 -16.36
CA PHE A 11 10.90 8.45 -14.99
C PHE A 11 10.43 9.86 -14.62
N ILE A 12 10.66 10.85 -15.51
CA ILE A 12 10.25 12.24 -15.28
C ILE A 12 8.72 12.34 -15.20
N LYS A 13 7.99 11.64 -16.07
CA LYS A 13 6.53 11.60 -16.02
C LYS A 13 6.02 11.01 -14.71
N SER A 14 6.62 9.90 -14.26
CA SER A 14 6.26 9.24 -13.01
C SER A 14 6.52 10.14 -11.80
N LEU A 15 7.65 10.86 -11.79
CA LEU A 15 7.96 11.83 -10.75
C LEU A 15 6.95 12.99 -10.73
N LEU A 16 6.65 13.58 -11.89
CA LEU A 16 5.65 14.66 -12.00
C LEU A 16 4.27 14.17 -11.54
N TYR A 17 3.89 12.95 -11.92
CA TYR A 17 2.64 12.33 -11.48
C TYR A 17 2.58 12.27 -9.95
N TRP A 18 3.61 11.73 -9.30
CA TRP A 18 3.64 11.58 -7.85
C TRP A 18 3.67 12.93 -7.13
N VAL A 19 4.38 13.92 -7.66
CA VAL A 19 4.35 15.29 -7.12
C VAL A 19 2.93 15.87 -7.17
N LEU A 20 2.24 15.77 -8.30
CA LEU A 20 0.85 16.24 -8.43
C LEU A 20 -0.09 15.48 -7.48
N PHE A 21 0.12 14.17 -7.32
CA PHE A 21 -0.64 13.37 -6.37
C PHE A 21 -0.43 13.85 -4.93
N MET A 22 0.82 14.03 -4.49
CA MET A 22 1.12 14.54 -3.15
C MET A 22 0.57 15.95 -2.92
N LEU A 23 0.71 16.86 -3.89
CA LEU A 23 0.15 18.21 -3.81
C LEU A 23 -1.38 18.18 -3.68
N SER A 24 -2.05 17.31 -4.44
CA SER A 24 -3.51 17.17 -4.33
C SER A 24 -3.94 16.66 -2.97
N LEU A 25 -3.19 15.75 -2.35
CA LEU A 25 -3.45 15.28 -0.99
C LEU A 25 -3.16 16.32 0.08
N LEU A 26 -2.17 17.20 -0.10
CA LEU A 26 -1.97 18.36 0.78
C LEU A 26 -3.16 19.32 0.71
N ILE A 27 -3.72 19.54 -0.48
CA ILE A 27 -4.95 20.34 -0.65
C ILE A 27 -6.13 19.65 0.04
N VAL A 28 -6.30 18.34 -0.15
CA VAL A 28 -7.40 17.58 0.46
C VAL A 28 -7.29 17.61 1.99
N GLY A 29 -6.11 17.33 2.55
CA GLY A 29 -5.90 17.33 4.00
C GLY A 29 -5.95 18.72 4.63
N GLY A 30 -5.36 19.72 3.98
CA GLY A 30 -5.23 21.07 4.54
C GLY A 30 -6.44 21.98 4.31
N LEU A 31 -7.18 21.80 3.22
CA LEU A 31 -8.26 22.72 2.83
C LEU A 31 -9.64 22.06 2.79
N ILE A 32 -9.74 20.79 2.39
CA ILE A 32 -11.05 20.11 2.23
C ILE A 32 -11.47 19.41 3.52
N SER A 33 -10.59 18.58 4.10
CA SER A 33 -10.89 17.76 5.27
C SER A 33 -11.34 18.58 6.49
N PRO A 34 -10.76 19.76 6.80
CA PRO A 34 -11.17 20.59 7.92
C PRO A 34 -12.59 21.19 7.80
N ILE A 35 -13.21 21.14 6.62
CA ILE A 35 -14.59 21.61 6.40
C ILE A 35 -15.61 20.63 7.00
N PHE A 36 -15.22 19.36 7.15
CA PHE A 36 -16.09 18.29 7.63
C PHE A 36 -15.84 17.99 9.12
N PRO A 37 -16.80 17.36 9.81
CA PRO A 37 -16.58 16.89 11.18
C PRO A 37 -15.43 15.90 11.26
N LYS A 38 -14.70 15.90 12.37
CA LYS A 38 -13.46 15.11 12.56
C LYS A 38 -13.68 13.61 12.37
N GLU A 39 -14.85 13.10 12.72
CA GLU A 39 -15.19 11.67 12.58
C GLU A 39 -15.20 11.23 11.10
N TRP A 40 -15.50 12.15 10.19
CA TRP A 40 -15.55 11.91 8.75
C TRP A 40 -14.22 12.14 8.03
N GLU A 41 -13.20 12.63 8.73
CA GLU A 41 -11.92 13.03 8.13
C GLU A 41 -11.30 11.93 7.26
N ARG A 42 -11.25 10.69 7.77
CA ARG A 42 -10.70 9.54 7.01
C ARG A 42 -11.50 9.24 5.73
N PHE A 43 -12.83 9.35 5.79
CA PHE A 43 -13.68 9.15 4.62
C PHE A 43 -13.45 10.25 3.59
N VAL A 44 -13.47 11.51 4.03
CA VAL A 44 -13.27 12.67 3.15
C VAL A 44 -11.88 12.58 2.50
N TYR A 45 -10.84 12.36 3.28
CA TYR A 45 -9.48 12.23 2.78
C TYR A 45 -9.34 11.09 1.77
N GLY A 46 -9.85 9.90 2.10
CA GLY A 46 -9.81 8.74 1.20
C GLY A 46 -10.62 8.94 -0.08
N ILE A 47 -11.83 9.49 0.01
CA ILE A 47 -12.72 9.69 -1.15
C ILE A 47 -12.15 10.77 -2.07
N PHE A 48 -11.83 11.94 -1.55
CA PHE A 48 -11.27 13.03 -2.36
C PHE A 48 -9.87 12.71 -2.87
N GLY A 49 -9.05 12.00 -2.09
CA GLY A 49 -7.78 11.44 -2.56
C GLY A 49 -7.96 10.43 -3.69
N THR A 50 -8.99 9.58 -3.63
CA THR A 50 -9.33 8.66 -4.72
C THR A 50 -9.75 9.43 -5.97
N ILE A 51 -10.63 10.43 -5.85
CA ILE A 51 -11.03 11.30 -6.96
C ILE A 51 -9.81 11.98 -7.58
N ALA A 52 -8.91 12.53 -6.76
CA ALA A 52 -7.68 13.16 -7.22
C ALA A 52 -6.76 12.18 -7.96
N SER A 53 -6.54 10.98 -7.41
CA SER A 53 -5.73 9.93 -8.05
C SER A 53 -6.29 9.52 -9.42
N ILE A 54 -7.62 9.37 -9.54
CA ILE A 54 -8.30 9.07 -10.81
C ILE A 54 -8.15 10.24 -11.78
N GLY A 55 -8.36 11.48 -11.33
CA GLY A 55 -8.24 12.68 -12.15
C GLY A 55 -6.83 12.87 -12.71
N ILE A 56 -5.80 12.71 -11.89
CA ILE A 56 -4.40 12.81 -12.31
C ILE A 56 -4.06 11.66 -13.26
N THR A 57 -4.48 10.43 -12.96
CA THR A 57 -4.31 9.30 -13.89
C THR A 57 -4.96 9.60 -15.23
N TRP A 58 -6.19 10.10 -15.23
CA TRP A 58 -6.90 10.45 -16.45
C TRP A 58 -6.15 11.51 -17.27
N MET A 59 -5.62 12.56 -16.63
CA MET A 59 -4.86 13.61 -17.30
C MET A 59 -3.63 13.05 -18.03
N PHE A 60 -2.84 12.20 -17.36
CA PHE A 60 -1.63 11.61 -17.96
C PHE A 60 -1.97 10.60 -19.06
N VAL A 61 -2.93 9.73 -18.81
CA VAL A 61 -3.38 8.71 -19.76
C VAL A 61 -3.95 9.35 -21.03
N LYS A 62 -4.82 10.36 -20.88
CA LYS A 62 -5.40 11.12 -22.00
C LYS A 62 -4.34 11.95 -22.72
N GLY A 63 -3.37 12.50 -22.01
CA GLY A 63 -2.22 13.22 -22.57
C GLY A 63 -1.38 12.38 -23.53
N GLU A 64 -1.45 11.05 -23.41
CA GLU A 64 -0.79 10.09 -24.30
C GLU A 64 -1.73 9.48 -25.36
N GLY A 65 -2.99 9.91 -25.42
CA GLY A 65 -3.99 9.30 -26.30
C GLY A 65 -4.34 7.84 -25.94
N LYS A 66 -4.04 7.41 -24.72
CA LYS A 66 -4.37 6.09 -24.18
C LYS A 66 -5.68 6.13 -23.38
N SER A 67 -6.10 4.98 -22.89
CA SER A 67 -7.28 4.78 -22.04
C SER A 67 -6.89 4.10 -20.71
N PHE A 68 -7.78 4.14 -19.72
CA PHE A 68 -7.58 3.41 -18.46
C PHE A 68 -7.40 1.90 -18.64
N ARG A 69 -7.93 1.34 -19.73
CA ARG A 69 -7.76 -0.08 -20.06
C ARG A 69 -6.29 -0.43 -20.30
N ASP A 70 -5.53 0.46 -20.92
CA ASP A 70 -4.10 0.27 -21.20
C ASP A 70 -3.27 0.21 -19.91
N TYR A 71 -3.81 0.80 -18.84
CA TYR A 71 -3.21 0.83 -17.51
C TYR A 71 -3.86 -0.13 -16.50
N ASN A 72 -4.62 -1.12 -17.00
CA ASN A 72 -5.32 -2.11 -16.19
C ASN A 72 -6.28 -1.53 -15.11
N LEU A 73 -6.76 -0.30 -15.31
CA LEU A 73 -7.73 0.37 -14.46
C LEU A 73 -9.16 0.20 -15.00
N VAL A 74 -9.57 -1.04 -15.18
CA VAL A 74 -10.93 -1.39 -15.62
C VAL A 74 -11.49 -2.50 -14.76
N TRP A 75 -12.79 -2.47 -14.54
CA TRP A 75 -13.49 -3.57 -13.90
C TRP A 75 -13.41 -4.82 -14.77
N LYS A 76 -13.00 -5.94 -14.18
CA LYS A 76 -12.91 -7.26 -14.81
C LYS A 76 -13.81 -8.22 -14.02
N ARG A 77 -14.27 -9.30 -14.65
CA ARG A 77 -15.08 -10.34 -13.98
C ARG A 77 -14.43 -10.86 -12.69
N ASN A 78 -13.11 -10.95 -12.67
CA ASN A 78 -12.33 -11.45 -11.54
C ASN A 78 -11.90 -10.34 -10.56
N THR A 79 -12.36 -9.09 -10.71
CA THR A 79 -11.96 -7.97 -9.83
C THR A 79 -12.28 -8.26 -8.37
N LEU A 80 -13.53 -8.64 -8.06
CA LEU A 80 -13.92 -8.99 -6.68
C LEU A 80 -13.15 -10.19 -6.16
N PHE A 81 -12.97 -11.23 -6.98
CA PHE A 81 -12.21 -12.40 -6.59
C PHE A 81 -10.74 -12.09 -6.28
N ASN A 82 -10.11 -11.23 -7.08
CA ASN A 82 -8.74 -10.76 -6.85
C ASN A 82 -8.66 -9.90 -5.59
N PHE A 83 -9.63 -9.04 -5.33
CA PHE A 83 -9.72 -8.28 -4.08
C PHE A 83 -9.83 -9.20 -2.86
N SER A 84 -10.75 -10.19 -2.89
CA SER A 84 -10.90 -11.17 -1.82
C SER A 84 -9.65 -12.02 -1.61
N LYS A 85 -8.98 -12.45 -2.68
CA LYS A 85 -7.67 -13.10 -2.59
C LYS A 85 -6.64 -12.21 -1.91
N GLY A 86 -6.65 -10.92 -2.23
CA GLY A 86 -5.77 -9.93 -1.63
C GLY A 86 -6.00 -9.82 -0.12
N LEU A 87 -7.26 -9.76 0.30
CA LEU A 87 -7.62 -9.75 1.72
C LEU A 87 -7.04 -10.96 2.45
N VAL A 88 -7.23 -12.17 1.90
CA VAL A 88 -6.70 -13.41 2.50
C VAL A 88 -5.17 -13.36 2.61
N ILE A 89 -4.47 -12.96 1.55
CA ILE A 89 -3.01 -12.84 1.55
C ILE A 89 -2.56 -11.82 2.61
N GLY A 90 -3.20 -10.66 2.67
CA GLY A 90 -2.86 -9.61 3.64
C GLY A 90 -3.08 -10.08 5.08
N VAL A 91 -4.18 -10.76 5.38
CA VAL A 91 -4.45 -11.36 6.70
C VAL A 91 -3.38 -12.38 7.06
N VAL A 92 -3.03 -13.30 6.14
CA VAL A 92 -2.00 -14.32 6.40
C VAL A 92 -0.64 -13.67 6.71
N LEU A 93 -0.21 -12.68 5.92
CA LEU A 93 1.06 -12.00 6.14
C LEU A 93 1.05 -11.19 7.45
N LEU A 94 -0.07 -10.56 7.79
CA LEU A 94 -0.18 -9.83 9.06
C LEU A 94 -0.13 -10.78 10.25
N LEU A 95 -0.90 -11.87 10.24
CA LEU A 95 -0.88 -12.86 11.31
C LEU A 95 0.48 -13.52 11.45
N PHE A 96 1.21 -13.69 10.35
CA PHE A 96 2.61 -14.11 10.39
C PHE A 96 3.48 -13.11 11.15
N ILE A 97 3.40 -11.81 10.85
CA ILE A 97 4.15 -10.75 11.57
C ILE A 97 3.76 -10.71 13.05
N ILE A 98 2.47 -10.74 13.36
CA ILE A 98 1.98 -10.75 14.74
C ILE A 98 2.46 -11.99 15.48
N GLY A 99 2.41 -13.16 14.83
CA GLY A 99 2.94 -14.40 15.38
C GLY A 99 4.43 -14.28 15.70
N LEU A 100 5.23 -13.67 14.83
CA LEU A 100 6.64 -13.41 15.12
C LEU A 100 6.82 -12.50 16.34
N LEU A 101 6.05 -11.41 16.42
CA LEU A 101 6.11 -10.48 17.55
C LEU A 101 5.75 -11.17 18.87
N VAL A 102 4.65 -11.92 18.91
CA VAL A 102 4.17 -12.58 20.14
C VAL A 102 5.07 -13.76 20.54
N LEU A 103 5.61 -14.52 19.58
CA LEU A 103 6.41 -15.71 19.88
C LEU A 103 7.88 -15.41 20.19
N PHE A 104 8.44 -14.32 19.65
CA PHE A 104 9.88 -14.03 19.76
C PHE A 104 10.20 -12.71 20.50
N SER A 105 9.19 -11.97 20.95
CA SER A 105 9.37 -10.77 21.78
C SER A 105 8.63 -10.89 23.12
N ASP A 106 8.69 -9.86 23.96
CA ASP A 106 7.96 -9.82 25.24
C ASP A 106 6.57 -9.19 25.10
N ILE A 107 6.14 -8.85 23.87
CA ILE A 107 4.80 -8.30 23.64
C ILE A 107 3.72 -9.31 24.00
N GLU A 108 2.73 -8.84 24.73
CA GLU A 108 1.49 -9.55 25.00
C GLU A 108 0.36 -9.00 24.14
N MET A 109 -0.53 -9.91 23.74
CA MET A 109 -1.80 -9.55 23.14
C MET A 109 -2.86 -9.52 24.23
N VAL A 110 -3.38 -8.34 24.54
CA VAL A 110 -4.45 -8.17 25.53
C VAL A 110 -5.71 -7.62 24.89
N GLU A 111 -6.86 -7.96 25.47
CA GLU A 111 -8.13 -7.40 25.05
C GLU A 111 -8.17 -5.90 25.37
N SER A 112 -8.72 -5.12 24.44
CA SER A 112 -8.95 -3.69 24.64
C SER A 112 -10.03 -3.44 25.69
N ILE A 113 -9.82 -2.46 26.56
CA ILE A 113 -10.84 -2.00 27.50
C ILE A 113 -12.03 -1.33 26.79
N ASN A 114 -11.85 -0.90 25.54
CA ASN A 114 -12.90 -0.29 24.73
C ASN A 114 -13.81 -1.39 24.18
N LYS A 115 -15.08 -1.38 24.60
CA LYS A 115 -16.09 -2.29 24.07
C LYS A 115 -16.29 -2.02 22.59
N TRP A 116 -15.93 -3.02 21.79
CA TRP A 116 -16.13 -2.96 20.35
C TRP A 116 -17.62 -2.89 20.01
N ASN A 117 -17.98 -2.07 19.01
CA ASN A 117 -19.36 -1.97 18.54
C ASN A 117 -19.43 -2.12 17.02
N ILE A 118 -20.62 -2.50 16.53
CA ILE A 118 -20.83 -2.72 15.10
C ILE A 118 -20.68 -1.44 14.26
N ALA A 119 -20.90 -0.26 14.83
CA ALA A 119 -20.68 1.01 14.15
C ALA A 119 -19.18 1.27 13.87
N GLN A 120 -18.25 0.66 14.60
CA GLN A 120 -16.82 0.73 14.30
C GLN A 120 -16.49 0.03 12.96
N LEU A 121 -17.24 -1.01 12.55
CA LEU A 121 -17.10 -1.58 11.21
C LEU A 121 -17.36 -0.54 10.12
N PHE A 122 -18.37 0.31 10.30
CA PHE A 122 -18.68 1.36 9.34
C PHE A 122 -17.49 2.31 9.18
N TRP A 123 -16.88 2.76 10.29
CA TRP A 123 -15.72 3.66 10.24
C TRP A 123 -14.47 2.99 9.64
N MET A 124 -14.32 1.67 9.78
CA MET A 124 -13.25 0.92 9.10
C MET A 124 -13.42 0.91 7.57
N LEU A 125 -14.63 1.11 7.03
CA LEU A 125 -14.83 1.17 5.58
C LEU A 125 -14.09 2.33 4.92
N ALA A 126 -13.73 3.39 5.66
CA ALA A 126 -12.89 4.49 5.17
C ALA A 126 -11.50 4.01 4.70
N ILE A 127 -11.03 2.84 5.17
CA ILE A 127 -9.77 2.24 4.74
C ILE A 127 -9.82 1.83 3.27
N ILE A 128 -10.99 1.48 2.72
CA ILE A 128 -11.13 1.07 1.32
C ILE A 128 -10.72 2.20 0.36
N PRO A 129 -11.33 3.41 0.41
CA PRO A 129 -10.91 4.50 -0.46
C PRO A 129 -9.48 5.00 -0.16
N LEU A 130 -9.02 4.93 1.10
CA LEU A 130 -7.61 5.24 1.45
C LEU A 130 -6.62 4.30 0.76
N ALA A 131 -6.84 2.99 0.84
CA ALA A 131 -6.00 2.02 0.15
C ALA A 131 -6.13 2.16 -1.38
N LEU A 132 -7.34 2.43 -1.88
CA LEU A 132 -7.60 2.53 -3.31
C LEU A 132 -6.89 3.73 -3.94
N MET A 133 -6.92 4.92 -3.33
CA MET A 133 -6.23 6.10 -3.88
C MET A 133 -4.73 5.85 -4.04
N GLU A 134 -4.11 5.14 -3.09
CA GLU A 134 -2.70 4.82 -3.12
C GLU A 134 -2.39 3.77 -4.19
N GLU A 135 -3.21 2.71 -4.30
CA GLU A 135 -3.00 1.72 -5.35
C GLU A 135 -3.21 2.29 -6.75
N ILE A 136 -4.15 3.22 -6.93
CA ILE A 136 -4.27 3.97 -8.19
C ILE A 136 -3.00 4.78 -8.43
N ALA A 137 -2.56 5.59 -7.46
CA ALA A 137 -1.43 6.48 -7.64
C ALA A 137 -0.09 5.78 -7.90
N PHE A 138 0.15 4.64 -7.25
CA PHE A 138 1.45 3.99 -7.28
C PHE A 138 1.50 2.76 -8.18
N ARG A 139 0.39 2.07 -8.45
CA ARG A 139 0.37 0.76 -9.15
C ARG A 139 -0.30 0.80 -10.51
N SER A 140 -0.74 1.98 -10.97
CA SER A 140 -1.31 2.19 -12.30
C SER A 140 -0.33 2.84 -13.28
N TYR A 141 -0.55 4.10 -13.66
CA TYR A 141 0.20 4.82 -14.69
C TYR A 141 1.72 4.83 -14.43
N PRO A 142 2.24 5.32 -13.29
CA PRO A 142 3.69 5.37 -13.07
C PRO A 142 4.32 3.98 -13.07
N PHE A 143 3.67 3.01 -12.43
CA PHE A 143 4.16 1.64 -12.35
C PHE A 143 4.33 1.01 -13.72
N LEU A 144 3.31 1.11 -14.57
CA LEU A 144 3.31 0.45 -15.87
C LEU A 144 4.25 1.15 -16.87
N GLU A 145 4.33 2.48 -16.85
CA GLU A 145 5.30 3.21 -17.68
C GLU A 145 6.75 2.88 -17.29
N LEU A 146 7.06 2.85 -15.99
CA LEU A 146 8.38 2.44 -15.50
C LEU A 146 8.68 0.98 -15.84
N ASN A 147 7.71 0.07 -15.64
CA ASN A 147 7.91 -1.35 -15.90
C ASN A 147 8.14 -1.64 -17.38
N HIS A 148 7.44 -0.93 -18.26
CA HIS A 148 7.65 -1.07 -19.69
C HIS A 148 9.07 -0.67 -20.11
N ARG A 149 9.63 0.39 -19.52
CA ARG A 149 10.96 0.91 -19.89
C ARG A 149 12.12 0.21 -19.17
N TYR A 150 11.98 -0.07 -17.88
CA TYR A 150 13.07 -0.50 -16.99
C TYR A 150 12.90 -1.92 -16.44
N GLY A 151 11.74 -2.53 -16.65
CA GLY A 151 11.40 -3.84 -16.09
C GLY A 151 11.03 -3.80 -14.61
N LEU A 152 10.56 -4.94 -14.12
CA LEU A 152 9.90 -5.05 -12.81
C LEU A 152 10.82 -4.73 -11.63
N ARG A 153 12.08 -5.16 -11.69
CA ARG A 153 13.06 -4.97 -10.60
C ARG A 153 13.26 -3.50 -10.26
N LEU A 154 13.63 -2.70 -11.27
CA LEU A 154 13.87 -1.27 -11.08
C LEU A 154 12.59 -0.52 -10.79
N THR A 155 11.46 -0.94 -11.38
CA THR A 155 10.15 -0.35 -11.11
C THR A 155 9.75 -0.47 -9.64
N GLN A 156 9.93 -1.65 -9.05
CA GLN A 156 9.64 -1.84 -7.63
C GLN A 156 10.48 -0.92 -6.74
N TRP A 157 11.78 -0.75 -7.03
CA TRP A 157 12.63 0.19 -6.29
C TRP A 157 12.17 1.64 -6.44
N PHE A 158 11.88 2.10 -7.66
CA PHE A 158 11.40 3.46 -7.88
C PHE A 158 10.07 3.73 -7.14
N VAL A 159 9.13 2.78 -7.23
CA VAL A 159 7.82 2.89 -6.57
C VAL A 159 7.97 2.81 -5.06
N ALA A 160 8.82 1.93 -4.52
CA ALA A 160 9.07 1.82 -3.09
C ALA A 160 9.63 3.12 -2.50
N ILE A 161 10.61 3.73 -3.17
CA ILE A 161 11.18 5.03 -2.76
C ILE A 161 10.10 6.12 -2.82
N ALA A 162 9.33 6.20 -3.91
CA ALA A 162 8.27 7.20 -4.04
C ALA A 162 7.17 7.03 -2.98
N PHE A 163 6.81 5.78 -2.67
CA PHE A 163 5.80 5.44 -1.67
C PHE A 163 6.27 5.73 -0.25
N ALA A 164 7.55 5.51 0.07
CA ALA A 164 8.16 5.93 1.33
C ALA A 164 8.17 7.46 1.47
N SER A 165 8.65 8.16 0.44
CA SER A 165 8.70 9.63 0.41
C SER A 165 7.32 10.26 0.60
N TYR A 166 6.28 9.66 0.00
CA TYR A 166 4.90 10.06 0.21
C TYR A 166 4.48 10.02 1.69
N HIS A 167 4.83 8.95 2.42
CA HIS A 167 4.54 8.86 3.86
C HIS A 167 5.38 9.85 4.68
N ILE A 168 6.63 10.09 4.29
CA ILE A 168 7.49 11.12 4.95
C ILE A 168 6.86 12.51 4.81
N VAL A 169 6.33 12.85 3.62
CA VAL A 169 5.62 14.12 3.39
C VAL A 169 4.36 14.25 4.27
N GLN A 170 3.74 13.12 4.65
CA GLN A 170 2.64 13.09 5.62
C GLN A 170 3.09 13.12 7.09
N GLY A 171 4.38 13.30 7.35
CA GLY A 171 4.92 13.42 8.71
C GLY A 171 5.39 12.12 9.34
N TRP A 172 5.48 11.02 8.58
CA TRP A 172 6.05 9.79 9.10
C TRP A 172 7.57 9.92 9.25
N ASN A 173 8.12 9.32 10.31
CA ASN A 173 9.57 9.19 10.45
C ASN A 173 10.16 8.37 9.27
N ILE A 174 11.37 8.74 8.84
CA ILE A 174 12.08 8.10 7.71
C ILE A 174 12.21 6.59 7.91
N SER A 175 12.63 6.16 9.10
CA SER A 175 12.81 4.73 9.43
C SER A 175 11.48 3.98 9.27
N THR A 176 10.40 4.50 9.86
CA THR A 176 9.06 3.90 9.75
C THR A 176 8.58 3.84 8.30
N ALA A 177 8.82 4.88 7.50
CA ALA A 177 8.41 4.92 6.10
C ALA A 177 9.16 3.89 5.23
N PHE A 178 10.46 3.69 5.46
CA PHE A 178 11.28 2.75 4.71
C PHE A 178 11.14 1.29 5.18
N PHE A 179 11.03 1.05 6.48
CA PHE A 179 10.87 -0.31 7.02
C PHE A 179 9.40 -0.77 7.11
N GLY A 180 8.44 0.10 6.85
CA GLY A 180 7.03 -0.26 6.69
C GLY A 180 6.59 -0.12 5.22
N PRO A 181 5.97 1.01 4.83
CA PRO A 181 5.38 1.20 3.50
C PRO A 181 6.28 0.82 2.32
N ALA A 182 7.58 1.19 2.33
CA ALA A 182 8.47 0.90 1.21
C ALA A 182 8.64 -0.61 0.95
N ILE A 183 8.73 -1.42 2.01
CA ILE A 183 8.79 -2.89 1.90
C ILE A 183 7.48 -3.42 1.33
N TRP A 184 6.35 -2.96 1.85
CA TRP A 184 5.04 -3.37 1.35
C TRP A 184 4.79 -2.97 -0.11
N ALA A 185 5.44 -1.91 -0.61
CA ALA A 185 5.37 -1.54 -2.01
C ALA A 185 5.85 -2.66 -2.97
N PHE A 186 6.76 -3.53 -2.55
CA PHE A 186 7.17 -4.71 -3.33
C PHE A 186 6.03 -5.73 -3.42
N VAL A 187 5.38 -6.02 -2.29
CA VAL A 187 4.24 -6.96 -2.22
C VAL A 187 3.09 -6.44 -3.08
N PHE A 188 2.74 -5.15 -2.94
CA PHE A 188 1.68 -4.53 -3.72
C PHE A 188 2.02 -4.47 -5.22
N GLY A 189 3.26 -4.13 -5.57
CA GLY A 189 3.73 -4.10 -6.96
C GLY A 189 3.68 -5.48 -7.63
N LEU A 190 4.11 -6.53 -6.91
CA LEU A 190 4.01 -7.91 -7.40
C LEU A 190 2.52 -8.32 -7.56
N GLY A 191 1.69 -7.98 -6.57
CA GLY A 191 0.24 -8.17 -6.64
C GLY A 191 -0.35 -7.56 -7.92
N ALA A 192 -0.06 -6.29 -8.19
CA ALA A 192 -0.56 -5.57 -9.36
C ALA A 192 -0.21 -6.27 -10.69
N ILE A 193 1.03 -6.73 -10.82
CA ILE A 193 1.53 -7.42 -12.03
C ILE A 193 0.95 -8.82 -12.18
N VAL A 194 0.85 -9.58 -11.09
CA VAL A 194 0.29 -10.94 -11.10
C VAL A 194 -1.19 -10.91 -11.43
N SER A 195 -1.98 -10.01 -10.83
CA SER A 195 -3.42 -9.89 -11.11
C SER A 195 -3.75 -9.08 -12.35
N ARG A 196 -2.77 -8.43 -12.99
CA ARG A 196 -2.96 -7.49 -14.11
C ARG A 196 -4.00 -6.43 -13.78
N GLY A 197 -3.83 -5.75 -12.65
CA GLY A 197 -4.75 -4.73 -12.14
C GLY A 197 -4.60 -4.55 -10.64
N ILE A 198 -5.23 -3.51 -10.10
CA ILE A 198 -4.98 -3.05 -8.73
C ILE A 198 -5.87 -3.70 -7.65
N ALA A 199 -6.87 -4.51 -8.02
CA ALA A 199 -7.80 -5.09 -7.05
C ALA A 199 -7.11 -6.00 -6.01
N LEU A 200 -6.16 -6.83 -6.46
CA LEU A 200 -5.39 -7.71 -5.56
C LEU A 200 -4.56 -6.89 -4.56
N PRO A 201 -3.69 -5.96 -4.97
CA PRO A 201 -2.92 -5.17 -4.00
C PRO A 201 -3.82 -4.29 -3.14
N THR A 202 -4.95 -3.75 -3.63
CA THR A 202 -5.90 -3.02 -2.77
C THR A 202 -6.47 -3.93 -1.69
N GLY A 203 -6.79 -5.20 -2.01
CA GLY A 203 -7.24 -6.16 -1.00
C GLY A 203 -6.17 -6.45 0.06
N ILE A 204 -4.91 -6.64 -0.35
CA ILE A 204 -3.79 -6.84 0.60
C ILE A 204 -3.67 -5.61 1.51
N HIS A 205 -3.66 -4.42 0.93
CA HIS A 205 -3.50 -3.16 1.63
C HIS A 205 -4.65 -2.91 2.62
N VAL A 206 -5.91 -3.13 2.21
CA VAL A 206 -7.08 -3.02 3.10
C VAL A 206 -6.96 -3.99 4.29
N ALA A 207 -6.57 -5.25 4.05
CA ALA A 207 -6.40 -6.22 5.12
C ALA A 207 -5.33 -5.80 6.14
N LEU A 208 -4.21 -5.24 5.67
CA LEU A 208 -3.14 -4.75 6.55
C LEU A 208 -3.61 -3.58 7.39
N ASN A 209 -4.25 -2.58 6.78
CA ASN A 209 -4.72 -1.40 7.51
C ASN A 209 -5.84 -1.73 8.51
N ILE A 210 -6.78 -2.59 8.12
CA ILE A 210 -7.82 -3.06 9.06
C ILE A 210 -7.18 -3.85 10.19
N GLY A 211 -6.29 -4.79 9.87
CA GLY A 211 -5.67 -5.62 10.87
C GLY A 211 -4.78 -4.83 11.84
N GLN A 212 -3.99 -3.88 11.35
CA GLN A 212 -3.25 -2.95 12.22
C GLN A 212 -4.17 -2.19 13.17
N GLN A 213 -5.35 -1.76 12.70
CA GLN A 213 -6.34 -1.12 13.56
C GLN A 213 -6.96 -2.11 14.57
N VAL A 214 -7.25 -3.34 14.16
CA VAL A 214 -7.80 -4.40 15.04
C VAL A 214 -6.84 -4.78 16.16
N PHE A 215 -5.53 -4.81 15.87
CA PHE A 215 -4.46 -5.19 16.80
C PHE A 215 -3.75 -3.99 17.47
N GLY A 216 -4.34 -2.80 17.39
CA GLY A 216 -3.84 -1.62 18.12
C GLY A 216 -2.49 -1.07 17.63
N MET A 217 -2.04 -1.48 16.45
CA MET A 217 -0.74 -1.10 15.87
C MET A 217 -0.70 0.34 15.35
N GLN A 218 -1.82 1.06 15.40
CA GLN A 218 -1.94 2.46 14.98
C GLN A 218 -1.97 3.43 16.17
N GLY A 219 -1.71 2.97 17.39
CA GLY A 219 -1.62 3.78 18.62
C GLY A 219 -2.77 3.59 19.60
N GLU A 220 -2.63 4.17 20.80
CA GLU A 220 -3.47 3.93 21.99
C GLU A 220 -4.94 4.38 21.84
N ASN A 221 -5.24 5.31 20.93
CA ASN A 221 -6.61 5.78 20.65
C ASN A 221 -7.31 4.99 19.53
N SER A 222 -6.76 3.83 19.15
CA SER A 222 -7.41 2.97 18.18
C SER A 222 -8.64 2.31 18.80
N ASN A 223 -9.75 2.29 18.06
CA ASN A 223 -10.90 1.43 18.31
C ASN A 223 -10.53 -0.06 18.06
N ALA A 224 -9.43 -0.50 18.66
CA ALA A 224 -8.85 -1.82 18.51
C ALA A 224 -9.61 -2.82 19.37
N ILE A 225 -9.62 -4.07 18.91
CA ILE A 225 -10.17 -5.20 19.66
C ILE A 225 -9.07 -5.77 20.56
N TRP A 226 -7.87 -5.88 20.01
CA TRP A 226 -6.67 -6.36 20.70
C TRP A 226 -5.62 -5.27 20.72
N ILE A 227 -4.82 -5.22 21.78
CA ILE A 227 -3.69 -4.33 21.92
C ILE A 227 -2.43 -5.19 22.08
N LEU A 228 -1.47 -4.99 21.17
CA LEU A 228 -0.12 -5.50 21.34
C LEU A 228 0.62 -4.55 22.28
N LYS A 229 0.86 -4.97 23.53
CA LYS A 229 1.50 -4.13 24.54
C LYS A 229 2.68 -4.84 25.19
N GLN A 230 3.61 -4.03 25.69
CA GLN A 230 4.63 -4.52 26.60
C GLN A 230 4.04 -4.72 28.00
N PRO A 231 4.44 -5.77 28.73
CA PRO A 231 4.10 -5.94 30.15
C PRO A 231 4.52 -4.71 30.97
N GLU A 232 3.75 -4.39 32.01
CA GLU A 232 4.12 -3.32 32.94
C GLU A 232 5.47 -3.63 33.61
N GLY A 233 6.37 -2.64 33.63
CA GLY A 233 7.72 -2.80 34.16
C GLY A 233 8.72 -3.47 33.20
N SER A 234 8.38 -3.62 31.92
CA SER A 234 9.32 -4.12 30.90
C SER A 234 10.62 -3.32 30.87
N SER A 235 11.75 -4.02 30.80
CA SER A 235 13.07 -3.39 30.73
C SER A 235 13.32 -2.73 29.37
N ALA A 236 14.32 -1.85 29.30
CA ALA A 236 14.72 -1.23 28.03
C ALA A 236 15.18 -2.27 27.00
N GLU A 237 15.80 -3.37 27.46
CA GLU A 237 16.24 -4.48 26.61
C GLU A 237 15.04 -5.25 26.03
N ALA A 238 13.97 -5.46 26.80
CA ALA A 238 12.74 -6.11 26.33
C ALA A 238 12.08 -5.29 25.21
N ILE A 239 12.00 -3.97 25.40
CA ILE A 239 11.47 -3.04 24.39
C ILE A 239 12.32 -3.09 23.12
N ALA A 240 13.65 -3.00 23.26
CA ALA A 240 14.57 -3.08 22.12
C ALA A 240 14.47 -4.42 21.38
N ARG A 241 14.25 -5.54 22.09
CA ARG A 241 14.04 -6.86 21.47
C ARG A 241 12.78 -6.86 20.60
N THR A 242 11.68 -6.29 21.07
CA THR A 242 10.46 -6.16 20.27
C THR A 242 10.68 -5.35 19.00
N ASP A 243 11.36 -4.21 19.08
CA ASP A 243 11.67 -3.40 17.90
C ASP A 243 12.53 -4.18 16.89
N GLN A 244 13.53 -4.93 17.38
CA GLN A 244 14.36 -5.81 16.55
C GLN A 244 13.54 -6.91 15.86
N VAL A 245 12.65 -7.59 16.59
CA VAL A 245 11.78 -8.63 16.03
C VAL A 245 10.84 -8.03 14.98
N GLY A 246 10.27 -6.84 15.24
CA GLY A 246 9.46 -6.11 14.27
C GLY A 246 10.23 -5.79 12.98
N LEU A 247 11.46 -5.30 13.11
CA LEU A 247 12.33 -5.04 11.96
C LEU A 247 12.67 -6.31 11.18
N ILE A 248 13.03 -7.40 11.88
CA ILE A 248 13.32 -8.70 11.27
C ILE A 248 12.09 -9.19 10.50
N ALA A 249 10.89 -9.09 11.07
CA ALA A 249 9.66 -9.48 10.40
C ALA A 249 9.44 -8.71 9.08
N GLN A 250 9.68 -7.39 9.07
CA GLN A 250 9.59 -6.59 7.84
C GLN A 250 10.66 -7.00 6.81
N ILE A 251 11.91 -7.24 7.24
CA ILE A 251 12.98 -7.73 6.36
C ILE A 251 12.62 -9.09 5.75
N LEU A 252 12.02 -10.00 6.53
CA LEU A 252 11.55 -11.29 6.02
C LEU A 252 10.47 -11.10 4.94
N VAL A 253 9.51 -10.20 5.15
CA VAL A 253 8.51 -9.86 4.12
C VAL A 253 9.18 -9.34 2.85
N LEU A 254 10.18 -8.45 2.97
CA LEU A 254 10.94 -7.95 1.82
C LEU A 254 11.65 -9.08 1.08
N VAL A 255 12.36 -9.96 1.78
CA VAL A 255 13.08 -11.09 1.18
C VAL A 255 12.10 -12.00 0.44
N LEU A 256 10.96 -12.34 1.06
CA LEU A 256 9.93 -13.15 0.43
C LEU A 256 9.34 -12.47 -0.81
N ALA A 257 9.09 -11.16 -0.76
CA ALA A 257 8.57 -10.39 -1.90
C ALA A 257 9.58 -10.33 -3.06
N ILE A 258 10.88 -10.16 -2.77
CA ILE A 258 11.94 -10.20 -3.78
C ILE A 258 12.05 -11.61 -4.38
N MET A 259 12.09 -12.66 -3.56
CA MET A 259 12.14 -14.04 -4.04
C MET A 259 10.94 -14.38 -4.93
N ALA A 260 9.73 -13.99 -4.52
CA ALA A 260 8.52 -14.18 -5.31
C ALA A 260 8.54 -13.37 -6.62
N THR A 261 9.09 -12.16 -6.60
CA THR A 261 9.30 -11.35 -7.81
C THR A 261 10.28 -12.02 -8.77
N GLU A 262 11.41 -12.51 -8.28
CA GLU A 262 12.41 -13.21 -9.09
C GLU A 262 11.86 -14.50 -9.69
N TYR A 263 11.13 -15.27 -8.89
CA TYR A 263 10.42 -16.46 -9.36
C TYR A 263 9.43 -16.11 -10.48
N TYR A 264 8.63 -15.05 -10.30
CA TYR A 264 7.69 -14.57 -11.32
C TYR A 264 8.42 -14.21 -12.63
N ILE A 265 9.49 -13.41 -12.55
CA ILE A 265 10.27 -13.01 -13.73
C ILE A 265 10.83 -14.22 -14.47
N ARG A 266 11.38 -15.20 -13.75
CA ARG A 266 11.95 -16.42 -14.33
C ARG A 266 10.87 -17.28 -14.99
N SER A 267 9.74 -17.51 -14.31
CA SER A 267 8.63 -18.31 -14.86
C SER A 267 8.11 -17.76 -16.19
N LYS A 268 7.98 -16.43 -16.31
CA LYS A 268 7.52 -15.79 -17.56
C LYS A 268 8.51 -15.92 -18.72
N ARG A 269 9.81 -15.88 -18.44
CA ARG A 269 10.85 -16.10 -19.47
C ARG A 269 10.80 -17.51 -20.03
N ILE A 270 10.55 -18.51 -19.18
CA ILE A 270 10.42 -19.92 -19.58
C ILE A 270 9.21 -20.10 -20.50
N THR A 271 8.03 -19.61 -20.10
CA THR A 271 6.81 -19.74 -20.93
C THR A 271 6.97 -19.10 -22.31
N ILE A 272 7.61 -17.93 -22.41
CA ILE A 272 7.83 -17.27 -23.71
C ILE A 272 8.71 -18.14 -24.61
N ARG A 273 9.80 -18.69 -24.07
CA ARG A 273 10.73 -19.54 -24.81
C ARG A 273 10.06 -20.81 -25.34
N GLU A 274 9.22 -21.45 -24.52
CA GLU A 274 8.47 -22.65 -24.90
C GLU A 274 7.39 -22.36 -25.96
N SER A 275 6.74 -21.18 -25.92
CA SER A 275 5.76 -20.80 -26.94
C SER A 275 6.35 -20.34 -28.27
N SER A 276 7.68 -20.16 -28.33
CA SER A 276 8.43 -19.73 -29.53
C SER A 276 9.19 -20.87 -30.22
N LEU A 277 9.08 -22.10 -29.70
CA LEU A 277 9.60 -23.34 -30.27
C LEU A 277 8.44 -24.15 -30.85
#